data_AF-A0A426VXJ8-F1
#
_entry.id   AF-A0A426VXJ8-F1
#
_cell.length_a   1.000
_cell.length_b   1.000
_cell.length_c   1.000
_cell.angle_alpha   90.00
_cell.angle_beta   90.00
_cell.angle_gamma   90.00
#
_symmetry.space_group_name_H-M   'P 1'
#
loop_
_entity.id
_entity.type
_entity.pdbx_description
1 polymer ?
#
loop_
_entity_poly.entity_id
_entity_poly.type
_entity_poly.pdbx_seq_one_letter_code
_entity_poly.pdbx_strand_id
1 'polypeptide(L)'
;MKKLILPVLSVLVIFALNGCGGSDDTTEPTYDVNYLTDDMGSGISGVPYDCITYSGVTDNDGAFEFDPSGDACDFDLTGLVEDLYIMNETVGVNGLEYDCSPSGISGITGDYGGDGGFDYGTDDICTIYY
;
A
#
# COMPACT_ATOMS: atom_id res chain seq x y z
N MET A 1 44.43 34.83 -44.28
CA MET A 1 45.43 34.15 -43.44
C MET A 1 45.80 35.03 -42.26
N LYS A 2 45.31 34.69 -41.06
CA LYS A 2 45.91 35.08 -39.78
C LYS A 2 45.34 34.16 -38.71
N LYS A 3 46.17 33.17 -38.36
CA LYS A 3 45.97 32.22 -37.29
C LYS A 3 46.25 32.95 -35.98
N LEU A 4 45.36 32.81 -35.00
CA LEU A 4 45.71 33.01 -33.60
C LEU A 4 45.10 31.86 -32.80
N ILE A 5 45.98 31.19 -32.08
CA ILE A 5 45.87 29.91 -31.43
C ILE A 5 46.06 30.18 -29.91
N LEU A 6 45.42 29.35 -29.06
CA LEU A 6 45.66 29.09 -27.63
C LEU A 6 44.94 29.96 -26.57
N PRO A 7 44.76 29.49 -25.32
CA PRO A 7 44.79 28.10 -24.79
C PRO A 7 43.59 27.73 -23.88
N VAL A 8 43.33 26.43 -23.79
CA VAL A 8 42.58 25.75 -22.72
C VAL A 8 43.50 25.68 -21.48
N LEU A 9 43.03 26.16 -20.32
CA LEU A 9 43.63 25.80 -19.03
C LEU A 9 42.59 25.13 -18.15
N SER A 10 42.81 23.84 -17.97
CA SER A 10 42.09 22.91 -17.13
C SER A 10 42.43 23.15 -15.67
N VAL A 11 41.42 23.28 -14.81
CA VAL A 11 41.56 23.24 -13.35
C VAL A 11 40.80 22.00 -12.88
N LEU A 12 41.50 20.87 -12.74
CA LEU A 12 40.98 19.70 -12.04
C LEU A 12 41.16 19.93 -10.54
N VAL A 13 40.04 20.05 -9.83
CA VAL A 13 39.98 19.99 -8.37
C VAL A 13 39.70 18.54 -7.99
N ILE A 14 40.67 17.86 -7.36
CA ILE A 14 40.45 16.53 -6.79
C ILE A 14 40.24 16.71 -5.29
N PHE A 15 38.97 16.79 -4.87
CA PHE A 15 38.61 16.57 -3.48
C PHE A 15 38.71 15.06 -3.19
N ALA A 16 39.71 14.67 -2.41
CA ALA A 16 39.79 13.35 -1.82
C ALA A 16 38.74 13.27 -0.69
N LEU A 17 37.55 12.77 -1.02
CA LEU A 17 36.58 12.35 -0.01
C LEU A 17 36.98 10.97 0.51
N ASN A 18 37.55 10.98 1.72
CA ASN A 18 37.56 9.81 2.59
C ASN A 18 36.12 9.57 3.06
N GLY A 19 35.55 8.43 2.71
CA GLY A 19 34.20 8.03 3.12
C GLY A 19 34.10 6.52 3.19
N CYS A 20 34.70 5.94 4.22
CA CYS A 20 34.41 4.58 4.68
C CYS A 20 33.13 4.67 5.53
N GLY A 21 32.00 4.25 4.96
CA GLY A 21 30.74 4.10 5.66
C GLY A 21 30.25 2.69 5.43
N GLY A 22 30.45 1.81 6.41
CA GLY A 22 29.79 0.52 6.45
C GLY A 22 28.32 0.77 6.78
N SER A 23 27.44 0.51 5.81
CA SER A 23 26.02 0.38 6.07
C SER A 23 25.81 -0.96 6.75
N ASP A 24 25.55 -0.91 8.05
CA ASP A 24 24.71 -1.92 8.72
C ASP A 24 23.33 -1.80 8.07
N ASP A 25 22.97 -2.72 7.18
CA ASP A 25 21.60 -2.88 6.69
C ASP A 25 20.76 -3.43 7.85
N THR A 26 20.35 -2.54 8.75
CA THR A 26 19.12 -2.77 9.51
C THR A 26 17.99 -2.69 8.50
N THR A 27 17.54 -3.83 8.00
CA THR A 27 16.33 -3.93 7.20
C THR A 27 15.17 -3.47 8.08
N GLU A 28 14.85 -2.18 8.06
CA GLU A 28 13.63 -1.66 8.67
C GLU A 28 12.45 -2.41 8.02
N PRO A 29 11.44 -2.84 8.80
CA PRO A 29 10.27 -3.46 8.22
C PRO A 29 9.61 -2.46 7.27
N THR A 30 9.51 -2.83 6.00
CA THR A 30 8.80 -2.04 5.00
C THR A 30 7.31 -2.30 5.17
N TYR A 31 6.60 -1.35 5.74
CA TYR A 31 5.14 -1.33 5.69
C TYR A 31 4.66 -0.47 4.53
N ASP A 32 3.46 -0.75 4.06
CA ASP A 32 2.72 0.09 3.13
C ASP A 32 1.35 0.44 3.72
N VAL A 33 0.67 1.42 3.11
CA VAL A 33 -0.63 1.92 3.56
C VAL A 33 -1.61 1.89 2.40
N ASN A 34 -2.72 1.22 2.63
CA ASN A 34 -3.91 1.26 1.78
C ASN A 34 -5.10 1.80 2.58
N TYR A 35 -6.19 2.06 1.88
CA TYR A 35 -7.38 2.69 2.43
C TYR A 35 -8.59 1.81 2.11
N LEU A 36 -9.42 1.54 3.12
CA LEU A 36 -10.74 0.95 2.95
C LEU A 36 -11.74 2.08 2.74
N THR A 37 -12.40 2.13 1.59
CA THR A 37 -13.30 3.24 1.21
C THR A 37 -14.67 2.77 0.74
N ASP A 38 -15.64 3.68 0.72
CA ASP A 38 -16.91 3.53 0.01
C ASP A 38 -16.79 3.73 -1.52
N ASP A 39 -17.91 3.62 -2.22
CA ASP A 39 -18.02 3.83 -3.68
C ASP A 39 -17.73 5.27 -4.15
N MET A 40 -17.73 6.23 -3.23
CA MET A 40 -17.37 7.62 -3.48
C MET A 40 -15.90 7.91 -3.15
N GLY A 41 -15.15 6.92 -2.65
CA GLY A 41 -13.76 7.07 -2.20
C GLY A 41 -13.62 7.70 -0.82
N SER A 42 -14.69 7.74 -0.01
CA SER A 42 -14.63 8.19 1.37
C SER A 42 -14.12 7.05 2.26
N GLY A 43 -13.19 7.35 3.15
CA GLY A 43 -12.64 6.37 4.10
C GLY A 43 -13.69 5.78 5.04
N ILE A 44 -13.66 4.46 5.20
CA ILE A 44 -14.46 3.75 6.21
C ILE A 44 -13.65 3.66 7.49
N SER A 45 -14.02 4.48 8.46
CA SER A 45 -13.36 4.55 9.76
C SER A 45 -13.91 3.54 10.76
N GLY A 46 -13.05 3.10 11.68
CA GLY A 46 -13.50 2.29 12.81
C GLY A 46 -13.55 0.78 12.53
N VAL A 47 -13.02 0.33 11.40
CA VAL A 47 -13.00 -1.09 11.00
C VAL A 47 -11.79 -1.78 11.63
N PRO A 48 -11.98 -2.76 12.52
CA PRO A 48 -10.88 -3.55 13.06
C PRO A 48 -10.20 -4.36 11.96
N TYR A 49 -8.87 -4.37 11.96
CA TYR A 49 -8.07 -5.20 11.04
C TYR A 49 -6.89 -5.88 11.74
N ASP A 50 -6.51 -7.06 11.25
CA ASP A 50 -5.33 -7.82 11.68
C ASP A 50 -4.60 -8.42 10.47
N CYS A 51 -3.42 -7.87 10.15
CA CYS A 51 -2.54 -8.29 9.07
C CYS A 51 -1.40 -9.20 9.54
N ILE A 52 -1.49 -9.85 10.71
CA ILE A 52 -0.42 -10.62 11.36
C ILE A 52 0.72 -9.72 11.87
N THR A 53 1.34 -8.95 10.99
CA THR A 53 2.46 -8.04 11.31
C THR A 53 1.96 -6.74 11.91
N TYR A 54 0.87 -6.20 11.36
CA TYR A 54 0.21 -4.96 11.78
C TYR A 54 -1.23 -5.23 12.15
N SER A 55 -1.75 -4.58 13.19
CA SER A 55 -3.16 -4.69 13.55
C SER A 55 -3.63 -3.39 14.20
N GLY A 56 -4.93 -3.12 14.07
CA GLY A 56 -5.49 -1.87 14.55
C GLY A 56 -6.94 -1.68 14.13
N VAL A 57 -7.27 -0.42 13.92
CA VAL A 57 -8.58 0.03 13.47
C VAL A 57 -8.34 1.08 12.40
N THR A 58 -9.08 1.03 11.30
CA THR A 58 -8.96 2.03 10.23
C THR A 58 -9.21 3.43 10.77
N ASP A 59 -8.37 4.38 10.33
CA ASP A 59 -8.48 5.77 10.76
C ASP A 59 -9.65 6.52 10.07
N ASN A 60 -9.72 7.85 10.19
CA ASN A 60 -10.82 8.63 9.59
C ASN A 60 -10.81 8.62 8.06
N ASP A 61 -9.65 8.35 7.46
CA ASP A 61 -9.47 8.25 6.00
C ASP A 61 -9.56 6.78 5.53
N GLY A 62 -9.85 5.84 6.45
CA GLY A 62 -9.93 4.41 6.16
C GLY A 62 -8.57 3.73 6.09
N ALA A 63 -7.49 4.40 6.52
CA ALA A 63 -6.13 3.90 6.35
C ALA A 63 -5.83 2.70 7.24
N PHE A 64 -5.10 1.71 6.71
CA PHE A 64 -4.55 0.57 7.44
C PHE A 64 -3.13 0.25 6.95
N GLU A 65 -2.29 -0.19 7.87
CA GLU A 65 -0.89 -0.59 7.63
C GLU A 65 -0.78 -2.11 7.42
N PHE A 66 0.06 -2.55 6.49
CA PHE A 66 0.33 -3.96 6.20
C PHE A 66 1.75 -4.17 5.65
N ASP A 67 2.28 -5.40 5.67
CA ASP A 67 3.50 -5.77 4.93
C ASP A 67 3.13 -6.21 3.48
N PRO A 68 3.53 -5.45 2.45
CA PRO A 68 3.24 -5.80 1.05
C PRO A 68 4.02 -7.02 0.55
N SER A 69 4.86 -7.65 1.38
CA SER A 69 5.68 -8.82 1.03
C SER A 69 4.96 -10.15 1.22
N GLY A 70 3.69 -10.15 1.67
CA GLY A 70 2.90 -11.37 1.82
C GLY A 70 1.94 -11.43 3.01
N ASP A 71 1.56 -10.30 3.62
CA ASP A 71 0.58 -10.32 4.71
C ASP A 71 -0.81 -10.73 4.20
N ALA A 72 -1.58 -11.34 5.10
CA ALA A 72 -3.01 -11.54 4.93
C ALA A 72 -3.72 -10.72 6.01
N CYS A 73 -4.63 -9.84 5.59
CA CYS A 73 -5.33 -8.91 6.47
C CYS A 73 -6.78 -9.35 6.67
N ASP A 74 -7.12 -9.70 7.90
CA ASP A 74 -8.49 -9.96 8.32
C ASP A 74 -9.16 -8.64 8.68
N PHE A 75 -10.30 -8.32 8.04
CA PHE A 75 -11.14 -7.17 8.35
C PHE A 75 -12.46 -7.62 8.95
N ASP A 76 -12.83 -7.08 10.11
CA ASP A 76 -14.16 -7.30 10.70
C ASP A 76 -15.15 -6.30 10.08
N LEU A 77 -15.90 -6.76 9.07
CA LEU A 77 -16.86 -5.96 8.31
C LEU A 77 -18.28 -6.09 8.88
N THR A 78 -18.43 -6.67 10.06
CA THR A 78 -19.72 -6.91 10.69
C THR A 78 -20.48 -5.59 10.91
N GLY A 79 -21.68 -5.52 10.34
CA GLY A 79 -22.58 -4.38 10.45
C GLY A 79 -22.36 -3.29 9.39
N LEU A 80 -21.37 -3.44 8.50
CA LEU A 80 -21.22 -2.60 7.32
C LEU A 80 -22.22 -3.01 6.24
N VAL A 81 -22.69 -2.02 5.48
CA VAL A 81 -23.70 -2.19 4.41
C VAL A 81 -23.37 -1.38 3.16
N GLU A 82 -22.17 -0.83 3.10
CA GLU A 82 -21.66 0.02 2.02
C GLU A 82 -20.91 -0.83 1.01
N ASP A 83 -20.84 -0.43 -0.25
CA ASP A 83 -19.92 -1.09 -1.19
C ASP A 83 -18.48 -0.69 -0.80
N LEU A 84 -17.61 -1.68 -0.61
CA LEU A 84 -16.26 -1.47 -0.09
C LEU A 84 -15.18 -1.67 -1.17
N TYR A 85 -14.15 -0.84 -1.08
CA TYR A 85 -13.03 -0.79 -2.02
C TYR A 85 -11.71 -0.72 -1.27
N ILE A 86 -10.69 -1.42 -1.78
CA ILE A 86 -9.30 -1.23 -1.35
C ILE A 86 -8.63 -0.24 -2.30
N MET A 87 -8.13 0.85 -1.75
CA MET A 87 -7.52 1.95 -2.50
C MET A 87 -6.06 2.14 -2.09
N ASN A 88 -5.20 2.42 -3.06
CA ASN A 88 -3.88 3.00 -2.86
C ASN A 88 -3.95 4.47 -3.25
N GLU A 89 -4.01 5.35 -2.25
CA GLU A 89 -4.30 6.77 -2.40
C GLU A 89 -5.60 7.02 -3.19
N THR A 90 -5.51 7.25 -4.51
CA THR A 90 -6.65 7.56 -5.38
C THR A 90 -6.96 6.47 -6.40
N VAL A 91 -6.29 5.33 -6.33
CA VAL A 91 -6.43 4.24 -7.33
C VAL A 91 -6.81 2.94 -6.64
N GLY A 92 -7.81 2.26 -7.18
CA GLY A 92 -8.24 0.95 -6.73
C GLY A 92 -7.15 -0.12 -6.85
N VAL A 93 -6.97 -0.90 -5.79
CA VAL A 93 -6.03 -2.01 -5.75
C VAL A 93 -6.72 -3.28 -6.25
N ASN A 94 -6.53 -3.58 -7.53
CA ASN A 94 -7.07 -4.77 -8.18
C ASN A 94 -6.14 -5.98 -8.04
N GLY A 95 -6.71 -7.18 -8.13
CA GLY A 95 -5.92 -8.41 -8.23
C GLY A 95 -5.59 -9.08 -6.91
N LEU A 96 -6.11 -8.58 -5.78
CA LEU A 96 -5.94 -9.22 -4.48
C LEU A 96 -6.99 -10.31 -4.30
N GLU A 97 -6.57 -11.50 -3.88
CA GLU A 97 -7.51 -12.54 -3.48
C GLU A 97 -8.18 -12.14 -2.16
N TYR A 98 -9.46 -12.48 -2.02
CA TYR A 98 -10.18 -12.33 -0.75
C TYR A 98 -11.11 -13.52 -0.47
N ASP A 99 -11.29 -13.83 0.81
CA ASP A 99 -12.20 -14.88 1.31
C ASP A 99 -12.93 -14.36 2.55
N CYS A 100 -14.25 -14.46 2.56
CA CYS A 100 -15.13 -13.93 3.57
C CYS A 100 -15.93 -15.04 4.25
N SER A 101 -15.97 -14.98 5.58
CA SER A 101 -16.67 -15.95 6.44
C SER A 101 -17.58 -15.22 7.41
N PRO A 102 -18.83 -15.68 7.62
CA PRO A 102 -19.36 -16.99 7.25
C PRO A 102 -20.09 -17.10 5.90
N SER A 103 -20.23 -16.02 5.13
CA SER A 103 -20.99 -16.05 3.87
C SER A 103 -20.41 -17.01 2.82
N GLY A 104 -19.10 -17.26 2.86
CA GLY A 104 -18.37 -18.01 1.85
C GLY A 104 -18.18 -17.24 0.54
N ILE A 105 -18.36 -15.92 0.55
CA ILE A 105 -18.06 -15.04 -0.57
C ILE A 105 -16.53 -14.96 -0.70
N SER A 106 -16.03 -15.15 -1.91
CA SER A 106 -14.59 -15.09 -2.22
C SER A 106 -14.40 -14.62 -3.65
N GLY A 107 -13.24 -14.03 -3.95
CA GLY A 107 -12.97 -13.50 -5.28
C GLY A 107 -11.65 -12.75 -5.39
N ILE A 108 -11.61 -11.86 -6.39
CA ILE A 108 -10.48 -10.98 -6.66
C ILE A 108 -10.95 -9.53 -6.60
N THR A 109 -10.21 -8.64 -5.94
CA THR A 109 -10.53 -7.21 -5.91
C THR A 109 -10.53 -6.62 -7.32
N GLY A 110 -11.51 -5.77 -7.62
CA GLY A 110 -11.76 -5.19 -8.94
C GLY A 110 -12.69 -5.98 -9.83
N ASP A 111 -12.97 -7.26 -9.55
CA ASP A 111 -13.97 -8.04 -10.30
C ASP A 111 -15.41 -7.66 -9.92
N TYR A 112 -15.60 -7.18 -8.69
CA TYR A 112 -16.84 -6.60 -8.19
C TYR A 112 -16.70 -5.07 -8.13
N GLY A 113 -17.66 -4.33 -8.66
CA GLY A 113 -17.65 -2.85 -8.65
C GLY A 113 -16.60 -2.18 -9.54
N GLY A 114 -15.50 -2.86 -9.87
CA GLY A 114 -14.32 -2.27 -10.50
C GLY A 114 -13.38 -1.62 -9.48
N ASP A 115 -12.18 -1.22 -9.92
CA ASP A 115 -11.26 -0.33 -9.18
C ASP A 115 -11.12 -0.64 -7.68
N GLY A 116 -10.72 -1.86 -7.32
CA GLY A 116 -10.43 -2.28 -5.95
C GLY A 116 -11.64 -2.78 -5.16
N GLY A 117 -12.83 -2.79 -5.76
CA GLY A 117 -14.06 -3.26 -5.14
C GLY A 117 -14.06 -4.77 -4.88
N PHE A 118 -14.69 -5.17 -3.79
CA PHE A 118 -14.90 -6.58 -3.44
C PHE A 118 -16.29 -6.80 -2.81
N ASP A 119 -16.81 -8.01 -2.94
CA ASP A 119 -18.13 -8.39 -2.41
C ASP A 119 -17.97 -8.99 -1.01
N TYR A 120 -18.93 -8.77 -0.13
CA TYR A 120 -18.93 -9.28 1.23
C TYR A 120 -20.34 -9.33 1.83
N GLY A 121 -20.51 -10.14 2.87
CA GLY A 121 -21.72 -10.22 3.68
C GLY A 121 -21.66 -9.28 4.88
N THR A 122 -22.83 -8.78 5.31
CA THR A 122 -22.95 -7.83 6.43
C THR A 122 -22.51 -8.38 7.79
N ASP A 123 -22.21 -9.67 7.89
CA ASP A 123 -21.75 -10.37 9.09
C ASP A 123 -20.40 -11.06 8.88
N ASP A 124 -19.65 -10.65 7.84
CA ASP A 124 -18.39 -11.28 7.48
C ASP A 124 -17.17 -10.66 8.14
N ILE A 125 -16.22 -11.55 8.41
CA ILE A 125 -14.80 -11.21 8.49
C ILE A 125 -14.18 -11.62 7.16
N CYS A 126 -13.54 -10.69 6.48
CA CYS A 126 -12.91 -10.94 5.18
C CYS A 126 -11.39 -10.88 5.29
N THR A 127 -10.72 -11.94 4.85
CA THR A 127 -9.27 -11.99 4.69
C THR A 127 -8.90 -11.50 3.30
N ILE A 128 -8.00 -10.52 3.20
CA ILE A 128 -7.43 -10.01 1.94
C ILE A 128 -5.95 -10.37 1.89
N TYR A 129 -5.51 -10.97 0.79
CA TYR A 129 -4.13 -11.46 0.61
C TYR A 129 -3.29 -10.49 -0.24
N TYR A 130 -2.17 -10.01 0.32
CA TYR A 130 -1.24 -9.06 -0.31
C TYR A 130 0.02 -9.74 -0.87
#